data_AF-A0A1Z1W2J0-F1
#
_entry.id   AF-A0A1Z1W2J0-F1
#
_cell.length_a   1.000
_cell.length_b   1.000
_cell.length_c   1.000
_cell.angle_alpha   90.00
_cell.angle_beta   90.00
_cell.angle_gamma   90.00
#
_symmetry.space_group_name_H-M   'P 1'
#
loop_
_entity.id
_entity.type
_entity.pdbx_description
1 polymer ?
#
loop_
_entity_poly.entity_id
_entity_poly.type
_entity_poly.pdbx_seq_one_letter_code
_entity_poly.pdbx_strand_id
1 'polypeptide(L)'
;MLRETLMLGTRAALWCEIRPLDTDLVPLAARHLHPLWQQAAATQLRRLDGRFARGRLRRWALLTHHAHRIRSTAPAACHEWIEQLTARMEDDGSIG
;
A
#
# COMPACT_ATOMS: atom_id res chain seq x y z
N MET A 1 1.27 -31.03 3.10
CA MET A 1 0.56 -30.85 4.38
C MET A 1 1.58 -31.03 5.51
N LEU A 2 1.88 -29.97 6.26
CA LEU A 2 2.77 -29.98 7.44
C LEU A 2 2.03 -29.34 8.64
N ARG A 3 0.73 -29.62 8.75
CA ARG A 3 -0.18 -28.96 9.70
C ARG A 3 -0.58 -29.85 10.90
N GLU A 4 -0.12 -31.09 10.95
CA GLU A 4 -0.63 -32.10 11.91
C GLU A 4 0.35 -32.44 13.04
N THR A 5 1.50 -31.76 13.13
CA THR A 5 2.45 -32.00 14.22
C THR A 5 2.18 -31.04 15.38
N LEU A 6 1.35 -31.49 16.33
CA LEU A 6 0.96 -30.75 17.56
C LEU A 6 2.17 -30.24 18.37
N MET A 7 3.32 -30.91 18.25
CA MET A 7 4.50 -30.68 19.09
C MET A 7 5.35 -29.45 18.69
N LEU A 8 5.12 -28.85 17.51
CA LEU A 8 5.83 -27.63 17.07
C LEU A 8 5.07 -26.33 17.42
N GLY A 9 3.82 -26.42 17.86
CA GLY A 9 2.99 -25.24 18.12
C GLY A 9 3.34 -24.47 19.40
N THR A 10 3.99 -25.11 20.38
CA THR A 10 4.05 -24.60 21.76
C THR A 10 5.37 -23.97 22.18
N ARG A 11 6.46 -24.06 21.39
CA ARG A 11 7.77 -23.53 21.81
C ARG A 11 8.27 -22.28 21.08
N ALA A 12 7.66 -21.86 19.98
CA ALA A 12 8.17 -20.69 19.23
C ALA A 12 7.13 -19.94 18.38
N ALA A 13 5.83 -20.14 18.58
CA ALA A 13 4.82 -19.51 17.73
C ALA A 13 3.91 -18.59 18.53
N LEU A 14 4.44 -17.47 19.01
CA LEU A 14 3.58 -16.33 19.31
C LEU A 14 3.17 -15.75 17.95
N TRP A 15 2.00 -16.16 17.47
CA TRP A 15 1.44 -15.69 16.21
C TRP A 15 1.04 -14.22 16.39
N CYS A 16 1.96 -13.31 16.08
CA CYS A 16 1.65 -11.88 16.03
C CYS A 16 0.77 -11.61 14.82
N GLU A 17 -0.54 -11.44 15.07
CA GLU A 17 -1.46 -10.97 14.06
C GLU A 17 -1.23 -9.47 13.82
N ILE A 18 -0.69 -9.12 12.65
CA ILE A 18 -0.55 -7.74 12.22
C ILE A 18 -1.86 -7.34 11.54
N ARG A 19 -2.67 -6.57 12.26
CA ARG A 19 -3.92 -6.02 11.73
C ARG A 19 -3.65 -4.98 10.64
N PRO A 20 -4.55 -4.84 9.65
CA PRO A 20 -4.49 -3.73 8.71
C PRO A 20 -4.51 -2.39 9.45
N LEU A 21 -3.80 -1.41 8.88
CA LEU A 21 -3.81 -0.05 9.37
C LEU A 21 -5.21 0.57 9.25
N ASP A 22 -5.56 1.41 10.22
CA ASP A 22 -6.72 2.27 10.10
C ASP A 22 -6.51 3.28 8.96
N THR A 23 -7.61 3.64 8.29
CA THR A 23 -7.63 4.55 7.15
C THR A 23 -7.06 5.92 7.52
N ASP A 24 -7.21 6.34 8.78
CA ASP A 24 -6.65 7.60 9.27
C ASP A 24 -5.14 7.56 9.49
N LEU A 25 -4.58 6.37 9.73
CA LEU A 25 -3.15 6.16 9.90
C LEU A 25 -2.41 5.94 8.57
N VAL A 26 -3.14 5.62 7.50
CA VAL A 26 -2.58 5.33 6.18
C VAL A 26 -1.68 6.45 5.67
N PRO A 27 -2.08 7.75 5.66
CA PRO A 27 -1.22 8.80 5.14
C PRO A 27 0.09 8.92 5.90
N LEU A 28 0.06 8.76 7.22
CA LEU A 28 1.23 8.82 8.07
C LEU A 28 2.19 7.67 7.76
N ALA A 29 1.67 6.44 7.74
CA ALA A 29 2.46 5.24 7.49
C ALA A 29 3.02 5.19 6.06
N ALA A 30 2.23 5.59 5.05
CA ALA A 30 2.70 5.65 3.67
C ALA A 30 3.90 6.61 3.52
N ARG A 31 3.86 7.76 4.18
CA ARG A 31 4.97 8.74 4.17
C ARG A 31 6.21 8.23 4.90
N HIS A 32 6.05 7.44 5.96
CA HIS A 32 7.17 6.79 6.65
C HIS A 32 7.76 5.63 5.85
N LEU A 33 6.94 4.99 5.00
CA LEU A 33 7.37 3.84 4.21
C LEU A 33 8.38 4.24 3.13
N HIS A 34 8.14 5.34 2.41
CA HIS A 34 9.01 5.72 1.31
C HIS A 34 8.93 7.23 0.96
N PRO A 35 10.05 7.91 0.64
CA PRO A 35 10.08 9.33 0.28
C PRO A 35 9.14 9.72 -0.87
N LEU A 36 8.85 8.78 -1.77
CA LEU A 36 7.93 8.98 -2.90
C LEU A 36 6.54 9.46 -2.45
N TRP A 37 6.08 9.07 -1.26
CA TRP A 37 4.76 9.41 -0.75
C TRP A 37 4.71 10.71 0.05
N GLN A 38 5.86 11.35 0.33
CA GLN A 38 5.92 12.55 1.18
C GLN A 38 5.13 13.73 0.59
N GLN A 39 5.17 13.87 -0.74
CA GLN A 39 4.54 14.97 -1.46
C GLN A 39 3.07 14.68 -1.83
N ALA A 40 2.61 13.44 -1.67
CA ALA A 40 1.24 13.06 -2.01
C ALA A 40 0.23 13.61 -0.98
N ALA A 41 -0.92 14.09 -1.47
CA ALA A 41 -1.98 14.58 -0.62
C ALA A 41 -2.58 13.42 0.20
N ALA A 42 -2.98 13.69 1.45
CA ALA A 42 -3.52 12.65 2.34
C ALA A 42 -4.81 12.01 1.80
N THR A 43 -5.61 12.77 1.05
CA THR A 43 -6.79 12.28 0.34
C THR A 43 -6.43 11.28 -0.76
N GLN A 44 -5.38 11.56 -1.55
CA GLN A 44 -4.87 10.64 -2.57
C GLN A 44 -4.35 9.35 -1.94
N LEU A 45 -3.58 9.45 -0.84
CA LEU A 45 -3.05 8.29 -0.12
C LEU A 45 -4.16 7.39 0.45
N ARG A 46 -5.22 7.98 1.03
CA ARG A 46 -6.38 7.22 1.53
C ARG A 46 -7.14 6.51 0.41
N ARG A 47 -7.35 7.18 -0.72
CA ARG A 47 -8.03 6.58 -1.88
C ARG A 47 -7.20 5.42 -2.47
N LEU A 48 -5.89 5.62 -2.61
CA LEU A 48 -4.96 4.62 -3.10
C LEU A 48 -4.95 3.38 -2.20
N ASP A 49 -4.99 3.60 -0.88
CA ASP A 49 -5.13 2.53 0.08
C ASP A 49 -6.46 1.81 -0.06
N GLY A 50 -7.60 2.51 -0.03
CA GLY A 50 -8.92 1.90 -0.10
C GLY A 50 -9.08 0.97 -1.32
N ARG A 51 -8.49 1.34 -2.45
CA ARG A 51 -8.56 0.56 -3.68
C ARG A 51 -7.53 -0.58 -3.75
N PHE A 52 -6.29 -0.34 -3.31
CA PHE A 52 -5.20 -1.32 -3.46
C PHE A 52 -4.80 -1.97 -2.13
N ALA A 53 -4.33 -1.15 -1.18
CA ALA A 53 -3.62 -1.65 -0.03
C ALA A 53 -4.52 -2.07 1.15
N ARG A 54 -5.68 -1.45 1.35
CA ARG A 54 -6.67 -1.72 2.41
C ARG A 54 -6.02 -1.85 3.79
N GLY A 55 -5.16 -0.90 4.14
CA GLY A 55 -4.37 -0.85 5.36
C GLY A 55 -3.21 -1.85 5.41
N ARG A 56 -2.97 -2.68 4.39
CA ARG A 56 -1.94 -3.72 4.42
C ARG A 56 -0.59 -3.18 3.95
N LEU A 57 0.36 -3.04 4.88
CA LEU A 57 1.71 -2.54 4.59
C LEU A 57 2.44 -3.33 3.49
N ARG A 58 2.25 -4.65 3.40
CA ARG A 58 2.82 -5.47 2.32
C ARG A 58 2.38 -5.00 0.93
N ARG A 59 1.12 -4.58 0.77
CA ARG A 59 0.62 -4.06 -0.51
C ARG A 59 1.17 -2.67 -0.80
N TRP A 60 1.32 -1.84 0.23
CA TRP A 60 2.02 -0.56 0.09
C TRP A 60 3.47 -0.73 -0.37
N ALA A 61 4.18 -1.75 0.13
CA ALA A 61 5.53 -2.06 -0.33
C ALA A 61 5.57 -2.48 -1.81
N LEU A 62 4.62 -3.30 -2.27
CA LEU A 62 4.49 -3.65 -3.69
C LEU A 62 4.22 -2.42 -4.55
N LEU A 63 3.30 -1.56 -4.11
CA LEU A 63 2.94 -0.35 -4.84
C LEU A 63 4.12 0.62 -4.94
N THR A 64 4.90 0.73 -3.86
CA THR A 64 6.17 1.47 -3.84
C THR A 64 7.20 0.88 -4.80
N HIS A 65 7.33 -0.45 -4.84
CA HIS A 65 8.24 -1.12 -5.77
C HIS A 65 7.86 -0.85 -7.24
N HIS A 66 6.57 -0.92 -7.57
CA HIS A 66 6.09 -0.59 -8.92
C HIS A 66 6.37 0.88 -9.27
N ALA A 67 6.07 1.81 -8.37
CA ALA A 67 6.35 3.23 -8.55
C ALA A 67 7.85 3.50 -8.76
N HIS A 68 8.70 2.84 -7.97
CA HIS A 68 10.15 2.95 -8.08
C HIS A 68 10.67 2.38 -9.41
N ARG A 69 10.15 1.23 -9.86
CA ARG A 69 10.52 0.66 -11.17
C ARG A 69 10.16 1.61 -12.30
N ILE A 70 8.95 2.16 -12.31
CA ILE A 70 8.51 3.12 -13.33
C ILE A 70 9.40 4.36 -13.32
N ARG A 71 9.71 4.90 -12.13
CA ARG A 71 10.64 6.01 -11.97
C ARG A 71 12.03 5.71 -12.54
N SER A 72 12.55 4.51 -12.32
CA SER A 72 13.89 4.12 -12.81
C SER A 72 13.95 3.97 -14.33
N THR A 73 12.83 3.61 -14.96
CA THR A 73 12.75 3.44 -16.42
C THR A 73 12.33 4.72 -17.15
N ALA A 74 11.53 5.56 -16.49
CA ALA A 74 10.96 6.79 -17.05
C ALA A 74 10.61 7.78 -15.92
N PRO A 75 11.54 8.64 -15.49
CA PRO A 75 11.35 9.54 -14.37
C PRO A 75 10.16 10.50 -14.54
N ALA A 76 9.96 11.04 -15.76
CA ALA A 76 8.82 11.90 -16.09
C ALA A 76 7.48 11.16 -15.98
N ALA A 77 7.45 9.90 -16.36
CA ALA A 77 6.27 9.06 -16.29
C ALA A 77 5.90 8.65 -14.85
N CYS A 78 6.76 8.84 -13.85
CA CYS A 78 6.42 8.49 -12.47
C CYS A 78 5.42 9.49 -11.85
N HIS A 79 5.62 10.79 -12.09
CA HIS A 79 4.68 11.81 -11.63
C HIS A 79 3.33 11.64 -12.34
N GLU A 80 3.37 11.51 -13.67
CA GLU A 80 2.19 11.21 -14.48
C GLU A 80 1.54 9.88 -14.11
N TRP A 81 2.28 8.85 -13.70
CA TRP A 81 1.69 7.56 -13.29
C TRP A 81 0.97 7.67 -11.94
N ILE A 82 1.50 8.45 -10.99
CA ILE A 82 0.82 8.73 -9.72
C ILE A 82 -0.44 9.56 -9.98
N GLU A 83 -0.34 10.57 -10.84
CA GLU A 83 -1.48 11.40 -11.25
C GLU A 83 -2.50 10.60 -12.04
N GLN A 84 -2.11 9.80 -13.03
CA GLN A 84 -3.01 8.95 -13.83
C GLN A 84 -3.66 7.85 -12.99
N LEU A 85 -2.95 7.25 -12.02
CA LEU A 85 -3.57 6.35 -11.05
C LEU A 85 -4.67 7.09 -10.30
N THR A 86 -4.37 8.29 -9.82
CA THR A 86 -5.32 9.11 -9.06
C THR A 86 -6.46 9.65 -9.95
N ALA A 87 -6.22 10.01 -11.20
CA ALA A 87 -7.18 10.57 -12.16
C ALA A 87 -8.10 9.50 -12.75
N ARG A 88 -7.57 8.30 -13.04
CA ARG A 88 -8.40 7.11 -13.31
C ARG A 88 -9.32 6.79 -12.12
N MET A 89 -9.00 7.28 -10.92
CA MET A 89 -9.83 7.14 -9.73
C MET A 89 -10.82 8.31 -9.52
N GLU A 90 -10.76 9.39 -10.31
CA GLU A 90 -11.78 10.45 -10.34
C GLU A 90 -12.91 10.14 -11.33
N ASP A 91 -12.59 9.58 -12.51
CA ASP A 91 -13.60 9.19 -13.51
C ASP A 91 -14.54 8.07 -13.02
N ASP A 92 -14.07 7.19 -12.14
CA ASP A 92 -14.83 6.04 -11.63
C ASP A 92 -15.79 6.39 -10.48
N GLY A 93 -15.81 7.68 -10.06
CA GLY A 93 -16.69 8.21 -9.02
C GLY A 93 -17.84 9.08 -9.55
N SER A 94 -18.00 9.21 -10.86
CA SER A 94 -19.00 10.09 -11.50
C SER A 94 -20.23 9.34 -12.06
N ILE A 95 -20.42 8.07 -11.70
CA ILE A 95 -21.66 7.34 -12.00
C ILE A 95 -22.24 6.78 -10.69
N GLY A 96 -23.26 7.48 -10.17
CA GLY A 96 -24.23 6.94 -9.21
C GLY A 96 -24.03 7.35 -7.76
#